data_AF-A0A1G8ZBQ6-F1
#
_entry.id   AF-A0A1G8ZBQ6-F1
#
_cell.length_a   1.000
_cell.length_b   1.000
_cell.length_c   1.000
_cell.angle_alpha   90.00
_cell.angle_beta   90.00
_cell.angle_gamma   90.00
#
_symmetry.space_group_name_H-M   'P 1'
#
loop_
_entity.id
_entity.type
_entity.pdbx_description
1 polymer ?
#
loop_
_entity_poly.entity_id
_entity_poly.type
_entity_poly.pdbx_seq_one_letter_code
_entity_poly.pdbx_strand_id
1 'polypeptide(L)'
;MAVYVGIIMLIAQQIEGNLITPNVMGNALSVHPLTVITLILAAGNIAGIWGIILAIPFYAVVKTIVINIYEKRQEIKDTATENVS
;
A
#
# COMPACT_ATOMS: atom_id res chain seq x y z
N MET A 1 11.42 -17.44 -29.04
CA MET A 1 11.85 -17.14 -27.66
C MET A 1 11.11 -15.94 -27.07
N ALA A 2 11.25 -14.73 -27.62
CA ALA A 2 10.59 -13.52 -27.07
C ALA A 2 9.05 -13.63 -26.99
N VAL A 3 8.41 -14.25 -27.99
CA VAL A 3 6.95 -14.46 -28.01
C VAL A 3 6.47 -15.36 -26.87
N TYR A 4 7.20 -16.45 -26.60
CA TYR A 4 6.86 -17.36 -25.49
C TYR A 4 7.04 -16.70 -24.13
N VAL A 5 8.13 -15.94 -23.94
CA VAL A 5 8.36 -15.18 -22.71
C VAL A 5 7.26 -14.13 -22.51
N GLY A 6 6.84 -13.43 -23.56
CA GLY A 6 5.75 -12.45 -23.49
C GLY A 6 4.42 -13.08 -23.07
N ILE A 7 4.07 -14.25 -23.61
CA ILE A 7 2.84 -14.95 -23.23
C ILE A 7 2.88 -15.40 -21.77
N ILE A 8 4.00 -15.96 -21.32
CA ILE A 8 4.18 -16.39 -19.92
C ILE A 8 4.09 -15.18 -18.97
N MET A 9 4.75 -14.08 -19.31
CA MET A 9 4.71 -12.83 -18.52
C MET A 9 3.31 -12.25 -18.43
N LEU A 10 2.54 -12.25 -19.53
CA LEU A 10 1.14 -11.78 -19.51
C LEU A 10 0.27 -12.63 -18.58
N ILE A 11 0.40 -13.96 -18.64
CA ILE A 11 -0.36 -14.85 -17.77
C ILE A 11 0.07 -14.67 -16.30
N ALA A 12 1.37 -14.58 -16.04
CA ALA A 12 1.90 -14.35 -14.70
C ALA A 12 1.42 -13.02 -14.11
N GLN A 13 1.45 -11.93 -14.88
CA GLN A 13 0.97 -10.62 -14.43
C GLN A 13 -0.52 -10.62 -14.12
N GLN A 14 -1.35 -11.33 -14.90
CA GLN A 14 -2.77 -11.44 -14.60
C GLN A 14 -3.05 -12.21 -13.31
N ILE A 15 -2.28 -13.27 -13.04
CA ILE A 15 -2.39 -14.04 -11.80
C ILE A 15 -1.90 -13.20 -10.60
N GLU A 16 -0.78 -12.50 -10.75
CA GLU A 16 -0.24 -11.62 -9.72
C GLU A 16 -1.21 -10.50 -9.39
N GLY A 17 -1.72 -9.78 -10.39
CA GLY A 17 -2.60 -8.64 -10.21
C GLY A 17 -3.98 -9.00 -9.64
N ASN A 18 -4.57 -10.13 -10.06
CA ASN A 18 -5.96 -10.46 -9.71
C ASN A 18 -6.11 -11.46 -8.56
N LEU A 19 -5.11 -12.29 -8.26
CA LEU A 19 -5.22 -13.35 -7.25
C LEU A 19 -4.20 -13.19 -6.13
N ILE A 20 -2.91 -13.06 -6.47
CA ILE A 20 -1.85 -13.01 -5.46
C ILE A 20 -1.89 -11.68 -4.72
N THR A 21 -1.98 -10.56 -5.44
CA THR A 21 -2.04 -9.21 -4.87
C THR A 21 -3.19 -9.07 -3.88
N PRO A 22 -4.47 -9.34 -4.21
CA PRO A 22 -5.55 -9.20 -3.24
C PRO A 22 -5.50 -10.23 -2.11
N ASN A 23 -5.04 -11.47 -2.35
CA ASN A 23 -4.99 -12.49 -1.30
C ASN A 23 -3.83 -12.25 -0.30
N VAL A 24 -2.73 -11.66 -0.76
CA VAL A 24 -1.58 -11.28 0.10
C VAL A 24 -1.76 -9.90 0.72
N MET A 25 -2.33 -8.95 -0.03
CA MET A 25 -2.53 -7.56 0.44
C MET A 25 -3.86 -7.33 1.14
N GLY A 26 -4.79 -8.30 1.12
CA GLY A 26 -5.97 -8.47 1.99
C GLY A 26 -6.92 -7.28 2.15
N ASN A 27 -6.45 -6.20 2.79
CA ASN A 27 -7.21 -4.98 3.08
C ASN A 27 -6.33 -3.72 3.18
N ALA A 28 -5.09 -3.76 2.67
CA ALA A 28 -4.05 -2.84 3.14
C ALA A 28 -4.39 -1.36 2.94
N LEU A 29 -5.12 -0.97 1.89
CA LEU A 29 -5.20 0.43 1.50
C LEU A 29 -6.58 0.83 0.94
N SER A 30 -7.58 1.00 1.81
CA SER A 30 -8.77 1.84 1.55
C SER A 30 -8.40 3.34 1.45
N VAL A 31 -7.42 3.66 0.61
CA VAL A 31 -7.03 5.05 0.36
C VAL A 31 -8.08 5.65 -0.54
N HIS A 32 -8.80 6.60 0.01
CA HIS A 32 -9.78 7.34 -0.74
C HIS A 32 -9.11 8.04 -1.95
N PRO A 33 -9.68 7.98 -3.17
CA PRO A 33 -9.06 8.57 -4.36
C PRO A 33 -8.70 10.06 -4.20
N LEU A 34 -9.48 10.80 -3.40
CA LEU A 34 -9.19 12.21 -3.10
C LEU A 34 -7.85 12.40 -2.37
N THR A 35 -7.43 11.45 -1.53
CA THR A 35 -6.16 11.55 -0.79
C THR A 35 -4.98 11.52 -1.75
N VAL A 36 -5.04 10.67 -2.77
CA VAL A 36 -4.01 10.55 -3.80
C VAL A 36 -3.96 11.83 -4.64
N ILE A 37 -5.11 12.34 -5.07
CA ILE A 37 -5.21 13.59 -5.84
C ILE A 37 -4.61 14.76 -5.04
N THR A 38 -5.00 14.88 -3.77
CA THR A 38 -4.50 15.94 -2.88
C THR A 38 -2.98 15.85 -2.70
N LEU A 39 -2.45 14.64 -2.52
CA LEU A 39 -1.01 14.42 -2.39
C LEU A 39 -0.24 14.83 -3.65
N ILE A 40 -0.74 14.45 -4.83
CA ILE A 40 -0.10 14.77 -6.11
C ILE A 40 -0.10 16.28 -6.34
N LEU A 41 -1.21 16.96 -6.05
CA LEU A 41 -1.31 18.43 -6.19
C LEU A 41 -0.38 19.17 -5.24
N ALA A 42 -0.29 18.70 -3.98
CA ALA A 42 0.61 19.28 -2.98
C ALA A 42 2.08 19.03 -3.34
N ALA A 43 2.45 17.77 -3.64
CA ALA A 43 3.81 17.40 -3.97
C ALA A 43 4.28 18.02 -5.30
N GLY A 44 3.37 18.15 -6.27
CA GLY A 44 3.61 18.85 -7.53
C GLY A 44 3.91 20.34 -7.36
N ASN A 45 3.25 21.01 -6.42
CA ASN A 45 3.57 22.41 -6.09
C ASN A 45 4.92 22.56 -5.37
N ILE A 46 5.29 21.61 -4.51
CA ILE A 46 6.52 21.71 -3.70
C ILE A 46 7.77 21.34 -4.49
N ALA A 47 7.72 20.24 -5.24
CA ALA A 47 8.89 19.64 -5.89
C ALA A 47 8.68 19.32 -7.38
N GLY A 48 7.60 19.83 -7.99
CA GLY A 48 7.32 19.63 -9.40
C GLY A 48 7.07 18.16 -9.75
N ILE A 49 7.56 17.75 -10.92
CA ILE A 49 7.36 16.39 -11.42
C ILE A 49 8.00 15.31 -10.53
N TRP A 50 9.13 15.64 -9.90
CA TRP A 50 9.81 14.75 -8.96
C TRP A 50 8.98 14.52 -7.69
N GLY A 51 8.32 15.57 -7.20
CA GLY A 51 7.38 15.46 -6.09
C GLY A 51 6.22 14.52 -6.39
N ILE A 52 5.66 14.61 -7.60
CA ILE A 52 4.54 13.76 -8.03
C ILE A 52 4.95 12.29 -8.10
N ILE A 53 6.11 11.99 -8.70
CA ILE A 53 6.63 10.61 -8.83
C ILE A 53 6.88 10.00 -7.45
N LEU A 54 7.42 10.79 -6.52
CA LEU A 54 7.77 10.32 -5.18
C LEU A 54 6.60 10.35 -4.17
N ALA A 55 5.50 11.05 -4.48
CA ALA A 55 4.36 11.22 -3.57
C ALA A 55 3.74 9.87 -3.15
N ILE A 56 3.52 8.97 -4.11
CA ILE A 56 2.89 7.67 -3.88
C ILE A 56 3.78 6.75 -3.03
N PRO A 57 5.06 6.49 -3.39
CA PRO A 57 5.91 5.64 -2.56
C PRO A 57 6.15 6.23 -1.17
N PHE A 58 6.29 7.56 -1.05
CA PHE A 58 6.40 8.22 0.25
C PHE A 58 5.15 8.01 1.12
N TYR A 59 3.96 8.20 0.54
CA TYR A 59 2.71 7.93 1.24
C TYR A 59 2.59 6.49 1.73
N ALA A 60 2.96 5.53 0.87
CA ALA A 60 2.94 4.11 1.23
C ALA A 60 3.82 3.83 2.45
N VAL A 61 5.05 4.37 2.48
CA VAL A 61 5.98 4.22 3.62
C VAL A 61 5.38 4.82 4.89
N VAL A 62 4.92 6.07 4.83
CA VAL A 62 4.31 6.74 6.00
C VAL A 62 3.13 5.94 6.52
N LYS A 63 2.27 5.46 5.61
CA LYS A 63 1.09 4.69 6.00
C LYS A 63 1.46 3.36 6.63
N THR A 64 2.43 2.62 6.08
CA THR A 64 2.92 1.37 6.66
C THR A 64 3.46 1.59 8.08
N ILE A 65 4.18 2.68 8.32
CA ILE A 65 4.66 3.03 9.66
C ILE A 65 3.49 3.25 10.61
N VAL A 66 2.47 4.02 10.19
CA VAL A 66 1.29 4.30 11.02
C VAL A 66 0.53 3.01 11.35
N ILE A 67 0.31 2.14 10.36
CA ILE A 67 -0.37 0.85 10.55
C ILE A 67 0.38 -0.02 11.55
N ASN A 68 1.69 -0.20 11.35
CA ASN A 68 2.52 -1.01 12.23
C ASN A 68 2.51 -0.48 13.68
N ILE A 69 2.57 0.84 13.87
CA ILE A 69 2.45 1.44 15.20
C ILE A 69 1.07 1.21 15.81
N TYR A 70 0.00 1.30 15.02
CA TYR A 70 -1.37 1.12 15.50
C TYR A 70 -1.65 -0.34 15.88
N GLU A 71 -1.19 -1.29 15.08
CA GLU A 71 -1.26 -2.73 15.35
C GLU A 71 -0.51 -3.08 16.65
N LYS A 72 0.72 -2.58 16.82
CA LYS A 72 1.50 -2.74 18.05
C LYS A 72 0.78 -2.19 19.29
N ARG A 73 -0.03 -1.13 19.13
CA ARG A 73 -0.81 -0.54 20.23
C ARG A 73 -2.08 -1.32 20.57
N GLN A 74 -2.68 -2.01 19.60
CA GLN A 74 -3.84 -2.89 19.85
C GLN A 74 -3.41 -4.14 20.62
N GLU A 75 -2.28 -4.75 20.26
CA GLU A 75 -1.72 -5.93 20.94
C GLU A 75 -1.54 -5.72 22.46
N ILE A 76 -1.04 -4.54 22.86
CA ILE A 76 -0.83 -4.20 24.28
C ILE A 76 -2.17 -4.00 25.03
N LYS A 77 -3.23 -3.56 24.35
CA LYS A 77 -4.55 -3.35 24.97
C LYS A 77 -5.30 -4.66 25.21
N ASP A 78 -5.12 -5.63 24.32
CA ASP A 78 -5.78 -6.93 24.42
C ASP A 78 -5.18 -7.77 25.56
N THR A 79 -3.85 -7.79 25.70
CA THR A 79 -3.18 -8.51 26.83
C THR A 79 -3.48 -7.90 28.20
N ALA A 80 -3.76 -6.59 28.26
CA ALA A 80 -4.12 -5.91 29.51
C ALA A 80 -5.57 -6.16 29.94
N THR A 81 -6.47 -6.53 29.02
CA THR A 81 -7.89 -6.77 29.31
C THR A 81 -8.16 -8.26 29.61
N GLU A 82 -7.39 -9.18 29.02
CA GLU A 82 -7.48 -10.63 29.29
C GLU A 82 -7.04 -11.01 30.72
N ASN A 83 -6.20 -10.20 31.37
CA ASN A 83 -5.71 -10.45 32.73
C ASN A 83 -6.66 -9.93 33.84
N VAL A 84 -7.84 -9.41 33.47
CA VAL A 84 -8.84 -8.85 34.42
C VAL A 84 -10.22 -9.50 34.28
N SER A 85 -10.33 -10.60 33.52
CA SER A 85 -11.49 -11.51 33.47
C SER A 85 -11.17 -12.83 34.16
#